data_AF-A0AAD7D420-F1
#
_entry.id   AF-A0AAD7D420-F1
#
_cell.length_a   1.000
_cell.length_b   1.000
_cell.length_c   1.000
_cell.angle_alpha   90.00
_cell.angle_beta   90.00
_cell.angle_gamma   90.00
#
_symmetry.space_group_name_H-M   'P 1'
#
loop_
_entity.id
_entity.type
_entity.pdbx_description
1 polymer ?
#
loop_
_entity_poly.entity_id
_entity_poly.type
_entity_poly.pdbx_seq_one_letter_code
_entity_poly.pdbx_strand_id
1 'polypeptide(L)'
;MGASVGIPAVALCITRRLYQIASVKTVSISQSGKRRAALIDALICVLFPLVYIALQYIVQGHRFNIYEQIGCYPALYNSLPMYLLSTMCPPLLGLVAAAYGVLALRAFLRRHAAYAQRLSASPGLTASRYLRLIALASTLLTVPLGALAIYLNLTASLVGPWRSLADTHFMFRRVEQFPAILWRGNHLLVIALEFTRWASPACALIFFGFFGFAVEARRSH
;
A
#
# COMPACT_ATOMS: atom_id res chain seq x y z
N MET A 1 -8.48 -6.42 1.35
CA MET A 1 -8.03 -6.53 -0.06
C MET A 1 -7.75 -5.19 -0.69
N GLY A 2 -8.73 -4.31 -0.94
CA GLY A 2 -8.44 -3.03 -1.61
C GLY A 2 -7.44 -2.12 -0.89
N ALA A 3 -7.48 -2.10 0.46
CA ALA A 3 -6.62 -1.23 1.26
C ALA A 3 -5.11 -1.52 1.12
N SER A 4 -4.71 -2.77 0.90
CA SER A 4 -3.28 -3.13 0.76
C SER A 4 -2.63 -2.52 -0.49
N VAL A 5 -3.45 -2.22 -1.49
CA VAL A 5 -3.04 -1.60 -2.76
C VAL A 5 -3.36 -0.11 -2.79
N GLY A 6 -4.48 0.30 -2.18
CA GLY A 6 -4.90 1.70 -2.12
C GLY A 6 -3.93 2.59 -1.35
N ILE A 7 -3.42 2.11 -0.20
CA ILE A 7 -2.44 2.87 0.60
C ILE A 7 -1.16 3.20 -0.19
N PRO A 8 -0.45 2.23 -0.80
CA PRO A 8 0.73 2.53 -1.59
C PRO A 8 0.41 3.32 -2.87
N ALA A 9 -0.76 3.12 -3.49
CA ALA A 9 -1.19 3.92 -4.63
C ALA A 9 -1.36 5.40 -4.27
N VAL A 10 -1.99 5.71 -3.13
CA VAL A 10 -2.11 7.10 -2.64
C VAL A 10 -0.76 7.69 -2.29
N ALA A 11 0.13 6.92 -1.64
CA ALA A 11 1.50 7.36 -1.38
C ALA A 11 2.27 7.69 -2.68
N LEU A 12 2.07 6.90 -3.74
CA LEU A 12 2.63 7.15 -5.07
C LEU A 12 2.07 8.44 -5.67
N CYS A 13 0.74 8.62 -5.69
CA CYS A 13 0.07 9.83 -6.18
C CYS A 13 0.65 11.08 -5.47
N ILE A 14 0.81 11.05 -4.14
CA ILE A 14 1.37 12.17 -3.34
C ILE A 14 2.84 12.43 -3.68
N THR A 15 3.69 11.40 -3.69
CA THR A 15 5.13 11.56 -3.97
C THR A 15 5.39 12.03 -5.40
N ARG A 16 4.59 11.56 -6.37
CA ARG A 16 4.61 12.01 -7.76
C ARG A 16 4.26 13.49 -7.88
N ARG A 17 3.22 13.95 -7.19
CA ARG A 17 2.83 15.38 -7.20
C ARG A 17 3.90 16.26 -6.59
N LEU A 18 4.51 15.83 -5.48
CA LEU A 18 5.66 16.53 -4.89
C LEU A 18 6.86 16.58 -5.85
N TYR A 19 7.16 15.48 -6.55
CA TYR A 19 8.24 15.45 -7.54
C TYR A 19 8.02 16.48 -8.64
N GLN A 20 6.81 16.55 -9.19
CA GLN A 20 6.47 17.54 -10.22
C GLN A 20 6.66 18.97 -9.72
N ILE A 21 6.20 19.29 -8.52
CA ILE A 21 6.38 20.63 -7.91
C ILE A 21 7.87 20.93 -7.71
N ALA A 22 8.65 19.96 -7.23
CA ALA A 22 10.09 20.15 -6.98
C ALA A 22 10.93 20.25 -8.26
N SER A 23 10.49 19.64 -9.37
CA SER A 23 11.22 19.58 -10.64
C SER A 23 10.97 20.79 -11.55
N VAL A 24 9.83 21.47 -11.42
CA VAL A 24 9.52 22.66 -12.24
C VAL A 24 10.46 23.83 -11.89
N LYS A 25 11.25 24.27 -12.88
CA LYS A 25 12.25 25.34 -12.78
C LYS A 25 11.72 26.73 -13.19
N THR A 26 10.67 26.83 -13.99
CA THR A 26 10.16 28.10 -14.54
C THR A 26 8.63 28.12 -14.68
N VAL A 27 8.08 29.32 -14.60
CA VAL A 27 6.66 29.69 -14.43
C VAL A 27 5.74 29.15 -15.54
N SER A 28 4.51 28.79 -15.15
CA SER A 28 3.35 28.36 -15.95
C SER A 28 3.22 26.85 -16.24
N ILE A 29 2.83 26.08 -15.22
CA ILE A 29 2.10 24.83 -15.49
C ILE A 29 0.76 25.22 -16.10
N SER A 30 0.58 24.95 -17.40
CA SER A 30 -0.69 25.14 -18.10
C SER A 30 -1.84 24.45 -17.35
N GLN A 31 -3.02 25.07 -17.31
CA GLN A 31 -4.21 24.52 -16.67
C GLN A 31 -4.58 23.13 -17.22
N SER A 32 -4.31 22.87 -18.50
CA SER A 32 -4.49 21.55 -19.12
C SER A 32 -3.53 20.50 -18.55
N GLY A 33 -2.28 20.89 -18.25
CA GLY A 33 -1.28 20.03 -17.61
C GLY A 33 -1.66 19.64 -16.18
N LYS A 34 -2.22 20.58 -15.41
CA LYS A 34 -2.73 20.31 -14.05
C LYS A 34 -3.90 19.33 -14.07
N ARG A 35 -4.87 19.54 -14.98
CA ARG A 35 -6.02 18.64 -15.15
C ARG A 35 -5.58 17.24 -15.56
N ARG A 36 -4.66 17.12 -16.52
CA ARG A 36 -4.12 15.83 -16.96
C ARG A 36 -3.38 15.10 -15.83
N ALA A 37 -2.58 15.80 -15.03
CA ALA A 37 -1.91 15.19 -13.88
C ALA A 37 -2.90 14.67 -12.84
N ALA A 38 -3.92 15.47 -12.49
CA ALA A 38 -4.98 15.07 -11.57
C ALA A 38 -5.81 13.88 -12.10
N LEU A 39 -6.08 13.84 -13.41
CA LEU A 39 -6.76 12.71 -14.06
C LEU A 39 -5.93 11.42 -13.95
N ILE A 40 -4.62 11.51 -14.20
CA ILE A 40 -3.72 10.35 -14.05
C ILE A 40 -3.66 9.89 -12.58
N ASP A 41 -3.55 10.82 -11.62
CA ASP A 41 -3.55 10.47 -10.20
C ASP A 41 -4.88 9.82 -9.80
N ALA A 42 -6.03 10.34 -10.27
CA ALA A 42 -7.34 9.74 -10.03
C ALA A 42 -7.45 8.34 -10.64
N LEU A 43 -6.94 8.12 -11.86
CA LEU A 43 -6.90 6.80 -12.48
C LEU A 43 -6.04 5.83 -11.66
N ILE A 44 -4.85 6.23 -11.22
CA ILE A 44 -3.99 5.35 -10.41
C ILE A 44 -4.63 5.08 -9.04
N CYS A 45 -5.20 6.09 -8.40
CA CYS A 45 -5.72 5.97 -7.05
C CYS A 45 -7.12 5.32 -6.98
N VAL A 46 -7.90 5.29 -8.09
CA VAL A 46 -9.28 4.73 -8.14
C VAL A 46 -9.39 3.54 -9.10
N LEU A 47 -8.98 3.70 -10.35
CA LEU A 47 -9.13 2.65 -11.36
C LEU A 47 -8.25 1.44 -11.03
N PHE A 48 -7.02 1.66 -10.55
CA PHE A 48 -6.14 0.56 -10.21
C PHE A 48 -6.66 -0.31 -9.05
N PRO A 49 -7.09 0.23 -7.89
CA PRO A 49 -7.73 -0.59 -6.86
C PRO A 49 -9.00 -1.30 -7.33
N LEU A 50 -9.81 -0.67 -8.19
CA LEU A 50 -11.01 -1.30 -8.74
C LEU A 50 -10.68 -2.50 -9.62
N VAL A 51 -9.73 -2.34 -10.55
CA VAL A 51 -9.24 -3.42 -11.40
C VAL A 51 -8.61 -4.52 -10.54
N TYR A 52 -7.82 -4.15 -9.53
CA TYR A 52 -7.24 -5.12 -8.60
C TYR A 52 -8.31 -5.95 -7.89
N ILE A 53 -9.36 -5.32 -7.34
CA ILE A 53 -10.47 -6.03 -6.69
C ILE A 53 -11.17 -6.96 -7.67
N ALA A 54 -11.40 -6.51 -8.92
CA ALA A 54 -12.00 -7.35 -9.96
C ALA A 54 -11.12 -8.56 -10.30
N LEU A 55 -9.80 -8.40 -10.36
CA LEU A 55 -8.86 -9.49 -10.60
C LEU A 55 -8.79 -10.46 -9.41
N GLN A 56 -8.93 -9.96 -8.17
CA GLN A 56 -8.98 -10.81 -6.98
C GLN A 56 -10.18 -11.77 -6.97
N TYR A 57 -11.27 -11.42 -7.67
CA TYR A 57 -12.42 -12.32 -7.82
C TYR A 57 -12.02 -13.65 -8.47
N ILE A 58 -11.07 -13.65 -9.42
CA ILE A 58 -10.64 -14.85 -10.15
C ILE A 58 -10.04 -15.91 -9.20
N VAL A 59 -9.36 -15.46 -8.15
CA VAL A 59 -8.65 -16.31 -7.18
C VAL A 59 -9.45 -16.53 -5.90
N GLN A 60 -10.65 -15.96 -5.82
CA GLN A 60 -11.53 -16.11 -4.68
C GLN A 60 -12.27 -17.45 -4.77
N GLY A 61 -12.08 -18.33 -3.78
CA GLY A 61 -12.70 -19.66 -3.77
C GLY A 61 -14.19 -19.60 -3.42
N HIS A 62 -14.53 -18.82 -2.38
CA HIS A 62 -15.90 -18.62 -1.95
C HIS A 62 -16.10 -17.23 -1.36
N ARG A 63 -17.36 -16.89 -1.04
CA ARG A 63 -17.78 -15.51 -0.78
C ARG A 63 -16.98 -14.83 0.31
N PHE A 64 -16.85 -15.45 1.49
CA PHE A 64 -15.98 -15.00 2.58
C PHE A 64 -16.02 -16.01 3.74
N ASN A 65 -15.04 -15.90 4.62
CA ASN A 65 -14.99 -16.55 5.91
C ASN A 65 -15.34 -15.57 7.03
N ILE A 66 -16.06 -16.04 8.04
CA ILE A 66 -16.29 -15.30 9.27
C ILE A 66 -15.44 -15.93 10.35
N TYR A 67 -14.46 -15.19 10.86
CA TYR A 67 -13.67 -15.57 12.03
C TYR A 67 -14.25 -14.90 13.26
N GLU A 68 -14.62 -15.69 14.26
CA GLU A 68 -15.12 -15.16 15.53
C GLU A 68 -14.09 -14.21 16.17
N GLN A 69 -14.52 -13.03 16.65
CA GLN A 69 -13.67 -11.93 17.19
C GLN A 69 -12.85 -11.11 16.18
N ILE A 70 -12.74 -11.55 14.92
CA ILE A 70 -12.02 -10.78 13.87
C ILE A 70 -13.00 -10.21 12.85
N GLY A 71 -13.99 -11.00 12.43
CA GLY A 71 -15.01 -10.61 11.45
C GLY A 71 -14.81 -11.27 10.08
N CYS A 72 -15.19 -10.53 9.03
CA CYS A 72 -15.22 -11.03 7.65
C CYS A 72 -13.83 -10.98 7.01
N TYR A 73 -13.38 -12.11 6.47
CA TYR A 73 -12.13 -12.23 5.75
C TYR A 73 -12.35 -12.91 4.39
N PRO A 74 -11.69 -12.45 3.31
CA PRO A 74 -11.85 -13.06 2.00
C PRO A 74 -11.26 -14.47 1.99
N ALA A 75 -11.96 -15.39 1.33
CA ALA A 75 -11.49 -16.76 1.14
C ALA A 75 -10.75 -16.89 -0.19
N LEU A 76 -9.43 -16.80 -0.14
CA LEU A 76 -8.56 -16.97 -1.29
C LEU A 76 -8.18 -18.44 -1.49
N TYR A 77 -8.30 -18.93 -2.71
CA TYR A 77 -7.85 -20.28 -3.05
C TYR A 77 -6.34 -20.29 -3.26
N ASN A 78 -5.63 -21.10 -2.47
CA ASN A 78 -4.17 -21.16 -2.52
C ASN A 78 -3.68 -21.80 -3.83
N SER A 79 -3.36 -20.94 -4.79
CA SER A 79 -3.01 -21.31 -6.15
C SER A 79 -1.96 -20.35 -6.70
N LEU A 80 -1.22 -20.76 -7.72
CA LEU A 80 -0.23 -19.90 -8.40
C LEU A 80 -0.75 -18.49 -8.76
N PRO A 81 -1.95 -18.31 -9.36
CA PRO A 81 -2.45 -16.98 -9.66
C PRO A 81 -2.72 -16.12 -8.41
N MET A 82 -3.02 -16.72 -7.25
CA MET A 82 -3.16 -15.98 -5.99
C MET A 82 -1.87 -15.25 -5.65
N TYR A 83 -0.72 -15.91 -5.78
CA TYR A 83 0.58 -15.31 -5.46
C TYR A 83 0.95 -14.19 -6.43
N LEU A 84 0.71 -14.39 -7.72
CA LEU A 84 0.96 -13.38 -8.76
C LEU A 84 0.09 -12.14 -8.56
N LEU A 85 -1.22 -12.34 -8.35
CA LEU A 85 -2.19 -11.25 -8.27
C LEU A 85 -2.16 -10.57 -6.90
N SER A 86 -2.21 -11.35 -5.82
CA SER A 86 -2.35 -10.82 -4.46
C SER A 86 -1.03 -10.36 -3.87
N THR A 87 0.05 -11.14 -4.08
CA THR A 87 1.30 -10.91 -3.36
C THR A 87 2.34 -10.11 -4.14
N MET A 88 2.37 -10.17 -5.47
CA MET A 88 3.33 -9.37 -6.26
C MET A 88 2.86 -7.93 -6.48
N CYS A 89 1.56 -7.69 -6.56
CA CYS A 89 1.02 -6.37 -6.89
C CYS A 89 1.35 -5.28 -5.86
N PRO A 90 1.21 -5.50 -4.54
CA PRO A 90 1.54 -4.47 -3.53
C PRO A 90 3.04 -4.09 -3.47
N PRO A 91 4.01 -5.05 -3.50
CA PRO A 91 5.44 -4.73 -3.56
C PRO A 91 5.83 -3.95 -4.82
N LEU A 92 5.27 -4.30 -5.99
CA LEU A 92 5.56 -3.59 -7.23
C LEU A 92 5.13 -2.12 -7.15
N LEU A 93 3.94 -1.85 -6.64
CA LEU A 93 3.49 -0.47 -6.40
C LEU A 93 4.37 0.26 -5.37
N GLY A 94 4.75 -0.42 -4.29
CA GLY A 94 5.68 0.11 -3.30
C GLY A 94 7.01 0.52 -3.92
N LEU A 95 7.60 -0.35 -4.75
CA LEU A 95 8.86 -0.07 -5.47
C LEU A 95 8.75 1.14 -6.39
N VAL A 96 7.68 1.25 -7.16
CA VAL A 96 7.45 2.42 -8.04
C VAL A 96 7.30 3.69 -7.19
N ALA A 97 6.52 3.64 -6.10
CA ALA A 97 6.35 4.77 -5.19
C ALA A 97 7.70 5.23 -4.60
N ALA A 98 8.55 4.29 -4.18
CA ALA A 98 9.88 4.62 -3.67
C ALA A 98 10.81 5.17 -4.75
N ALA A 99 10.78 4.65 -5.97
CA ALA A 99 11.58 5.19 -7.07
C ALA A 99 11.25 6.68 -7.30
N TYR A 100 9.96 7.04 -7.35
CA TYR A 100 9.53 8.45 -7.42
C TYR A 100 9.91 9.25 -6.17
N GLY A 101 9.84 8.63 -4.98
CA GLY A 101 10.30 9.23 -3.73
C GLY A 101 11.80 9.58 -3.75
N VAL A 102 12.65 8.69 -4.26
CA VAL A 102 14.09 8.91 -4.42
C VAL A 102 14.38 10.00 -5.45
N LEU A 103 13.66 10.01 -6.57
CA LEU A 103 13.81 11.07 -7.58
C LEU A 103 13.40 12.45 -7.02
N ALA A 104 12.32 12.52 -6.25
CA ALA A 104 11.91 13.71 -5.50
C ALA A 104 12.96 14.17 -4.49
N LEU A 105 13.57 13.22 -3.77
CA LEU A 105 14.67 13.51 -2.86
C LEU A 105 15.86 14.12 -3.59
N ARG A 106 16.30 13.50 -4.68
CA ARG A 106 17.47 13.95 -5.46
C ARG A 106 17.23 15.34 -6.06
N ALA A 107 16.07 15.58 -6.67
CA ALA A 107 15.74 16.87 -7.27
C ALA A 107 15.78 17.99 -6.23
N PHE A 108 15.26 17.72 -5.03
CA PHE A 108 15.25 18.68 -3.95
C PHE A 108 16.62 18.91 -3.32
N LEU A 109 17.41 17.86 -3.06
CA LEU A 109 18.75 18.02 -2.51
C LEU A 109 19.63 18.87 -3.44
N ARG A 110 19.53 18.64 -4.76
CA ARG A 110 20.20 19.47 -5.76
C ARG A 110 19.75 20.93 -5.70
N ARG A 111 18.44 21.17 -5.53
CA ARG A 111 17.88 22.53 -5.43
C ARG A 111 18.28 23.21 -4.13
N HIS A 112 18.31 22.48 -3.02
CA HIS A 112 18.76 22.99 -1.73
C HIS A 112 20.26 23.31 -1.73
N ALA A 113 21.11 22.48 -2.34
CA ALA A 113 22.52 22.79 -2.51
C ALA A 113 22.75 24.05 -3.37
N ALA A 114 21.94 24.25 -4.42
CA ALA A 114 22.00 25.45 -5.26
C ALA A 114 21.47 26.72 -4.59
N TYR A 115 20.50 26.60 -3.68
CA TYR A 115 19.91 27.73 -2.93
C TYR A 115 20.60 28.01 -1.58
N ALA A 116 21.31 27.05 -1.00
CA ALA A 116 22.07 27.21 0.25
C ALA A 116 23.20 28.24 0.13
N GLN A 117 23.62 28.58 -1.09
CA GLN A 117 24.55 29.68 -1.35
C GLN A 117 23.91 31.08 -1.28
N ARG A 118 22.57 31.22 -1.20
CA ARG A 118 21.90 32.52 -1.35
C ARG A 118 20.83 32.89 -0.32
N LEU A 119 20.29 32.00 0.51
CA LEU A 119 19.29 32.42 1.50
C LEU A 119 19.31 31.56 2.78
N SER A 120 19.70 32.18 3.88
CA SER A 120 19.28 31.81 5.23
C SER A 120 17.76 32.04 5.36
N ALA A 121 17.07 31.11 6.03
CA ALA A 121 15.65 31.16 6.42
C ALA A 121 14.58 30.81 5.35
N SER A 122 14.06 29.58 5.45
CA SER A 122 12.62 29.34 5.53
C SER A 122 12.31 27.94 6.08
N PRO A 123 11.34 27.78 7.02
CA PRO A 123 11.04 26.50 7.68
C PRO A 123 10.12 25.57 6.88
N GLY A 124 9.55 25.98 5.74
CA GLY A 124 8.57 25.16 4.97
C GLY A 124 9.11 23.92 4.24
N LEU A 125 10.35 23.50 4.52
CA LEU A 125 11.09 22.47 3.78
C LEU A 125 10.97 21.04 4.38
N THR A 126 10.22 20.87 5.47
CA THR A 126 10.23 19.64 6.28
C THR A 126 9.24 18.57 5.78
N ALA A 127 8.04 18.96 5.31
CA ALA A 127 7.01 18.04 4.82
C ALA A 127 7.50 17.15 3.65
N SER A 128 8.36 17.67 2.78
CA SER A 128 8.93 16.90 1.67
C SER A 128 9.98 15.90 2.15
N ARG A 129 10.71 16.18 3.24
CA ARG A 129 11.66 15.24 3.85
C ARG A 129 10.91 14.09 4.53
N TYR A 130 9.79 14.38 5.20
CA TYR A 130 8.91 13.39 5.82
C TYR A 130 8.22 12.46 4.81
N LEU A 131 7.67 13.02 3.72
CA LEU A 131 7.04 12.22 2.66
C LEU A 131 8.02 11.29 1.93
N ARG A 132 9.31 11.62 1.91
CA ARG A 132 10.38 10.75 1.37
C ARG A 132 10.77 9.64 2.34
N LEU A 133 10.76 9.92 3.65
CA LEU A 133 10.99 8.92 4.68
C LEU A 133 9.84 7.89 4.66
N ILE A 134 8.61 8.34 4.45
CA ILE A 134 7.43 7.48 4.31
C ILE A 134 7.51 6.62 3.05
N ALA A 135 7.97 7.17 1.93
CA ALA A 135 8.21 6.40 0.71
C ALA A 135 9.26 5.29 0.94
N LEU A 136 10.38 5.62 1.60
CA LEU A 136 11.44 4.66 1.91
C LEU A 136 10.96 3.57 2.90
N ALA A 137 10.25 3.98 3.95
CA ALA A 137 9.64 3.09 4.93
C ALA A 137 8.60 2.17 4.28
N SER A 138 7.80 2.70 3.34
CA SER A 138 6.79 1.90 2.64
C SER A 138 7.41 0.78 1.81
N THR A 139 8.56 0.98 1.16
CA THR A 139 9.29 -0.10 0.48
C THR A 139 9.97 -1.09 1.41
N LEU A 140 10.59 -0.59 2.49
CA LEU A 140 11.28 -1.47 3.43
C LEU A 140 10.30 -2.39 4.13
N LEU A 141 9.05 -1.97 4.31
CA LEU A 141 8.03 -2.77 4.96
C LEU A 141 7.29 -3.67 3.94
N THR A 142 6.95 -3.18 2.75
CA THR A 142 6.11 -3.95 1.80
C THR A 142 6.79 -5.20 1.25
N VAL A 143 8.09 -5.18 1.02
CA VAL A 143 8.85 -6.33 0.49
C VAL A 143 8.93 -7.50 1.49
N PRO A 144 9.42 -7.33 2.74
CA PRO A 144 9.46 -8.42 3.70
C PRO A 144 8.06 -8.87 4.13
N LEU A 145 7.07 -7.97 4.16
CA LEU A 145 5.68 -8.36 4.43
C LEU A 145 5.09 -9.22 3.31
N GLY A 146 5.37 -8.88 2.05
CA GLY A 146 5.02 -9.75 0.92
C GLY A 146 5.68 -11.12 1.03
N ALA A 147 6.98 -11.16 1.33
CA ALA A 147 7.72 -12.41 1.51
C ALA A 147 7.18 -13.26 2.68
N LEU A 148 6.89 -12.64 3.82
CA LEU A 148 6.27 -13.31 4.97
C LEU A 148 4.89 -13.86 4.62
N ALA A 149 4.07 -13.10 3.89
CA ALA A 149 2.77 -13.56 3.44
C ALA A 149 2.90 -14.78 2.50
N ILE A 150 3.88 -14.80 1.59
CA ILE A 150 4.17 -15.97 0.74
C ILE A 150 4.53 -17.17 1.62
N TYR A 151 5.47 -16.98 2.56
CA TYR A 151 5.93 -18.04 3.45
C TYR A 151 4.79 -18.63 4.28
N LEU A 152 3.94 -17.80 4.88
CA LEU A 152 2.79 -18.23 5.66
C LEU A 152 1.77 -19.00 4.80
N ASN A 153 1.50 -18.55 3.57
CA ASN A 153 0.56 -19.25 2.69
C ASN A 153 1.11 -20.59 2.17
N LEU A 154 2.42 -20.66 1.86
CA LEU A 154 3.09 -21.89 1.43
C LEU A 154 3.16 -22.93 2.55
N THR A 155 3.31 -22.50 3.80
CA THR A 155 3.40 -23.40 4.96
C THR A 155 2.05 -23.79 5.53
N ALA A 156 1.03 -22.94 5.38
CA ALA A 156 -0.31 -23.22 5.89
C ALA A 156 -1.10 -24.24 5.05
N SER A 157 -0.85 -24.33 3.74
CA SER A 157 -1.57 -25.26 2.86
C SER A 157 -0.78 -25.59 1.59
N LEU A 158 -1.00 -26.80 1.04
CA LEU A 158 -0.43 -27.20 -0.25
C LEU A 158 -0.99 -26.32 -1.38
N VAL A 159 -0.12 -25.91 -2.30
CA VAL A 159 -0.51 -25.11 -3.47
C VAL A 159 -1.23 -26.02 -4.47
N GLY A 160 -2.51 -25.73 -4.70
CA GLY A 160 -3.32 -26.44 -5.68
C GLY A 160 -3.14 -25.90 -7.11
N PRO A 161 -3.28 -26.75 -8.15
CA PRO A 161 -3.29 -26.28 -9.53
C PRO A 161 -4.56 -25.46 -9.79
N TRP A 162 -4.41 -24.29 -10.43
CA TRP A 162 -5.57 -23.53 -10.91
C TRP A 162 -6.07 -24.16 -12.22
N ARG A 163 -7.26 -24.76 -12.19
CA ARG A 163 -7.84 -25.46 -13.35
C ARG A 163 -8.78 -24.57 -14.16
N SER A 164 -9.79 -24.01 -13.52
CA SER A 164 -10.76 -23.13 -14.16
C SER A 164 -11.45 -22.21 -13.16
N LEU A 165 -12.08 -21.15 -13.66
CA LEU A 165 -12.90 -20.26 -12.84
C LEU A 165 -14.08 -21.01 -12.21
N ALA A 166 -14.74 -21.90 -12.96
CA ALA A 166 -15.88 -22.69 -12.49
C ALA A 166 -15.51 -23.66 -11.35
N ASP A 167 -14.32 -24.26 -11.44
CA ASP A 167 -13.76 -25.13 -10.40
C ASP A 167 -13.41 -24.33 -9.14
N THR A 168 -12.75 -23.17 -9.31
CA THR A 168 -12.40 -22.28 -8.20
C THR A 168 -13.65 -21.74 -7.49
N HIS A 169 -14.71 -21.43 -8.25
CA HIS A 169 -15.98 -20.90 -7.75
C HIS A 169 -17.01 -22.00 -7.43
N PHE A 170 -16.58 -23.26 -7.29
CA PHE A 170 -17.49 -24.33 -6.93
C PHE A 170 -18.15 -24.05 -5.57
N MET A 171 -19.49 -24.01 -5.54
CA MET A 171 -20.27 -23.59 -4.36
C MET A 171 -19.87 -22.21 -3.79
N PHE A 172 -19.58 -21.23 -4.65
CA PHE A 172 -19.12 -19.89 -4.25
C PHE A 172 -19.96 -19.19 -3.16
N ARG A 173 -21.28 -19.45 -3.10
CA ARG A 173 -22.18 -18.84 -2.12
C ARG A 173 -21.95 -19.31 -0.67
N ARG A 174 -21.13 -20.35 -0.46
CA ARG A 174 -20.81 -20.87 0.87
C ARG A 174 -20.11 -19.80 1.71
N VAL A 175 -20.52 -19.70 2.97
CA VAL A 175 -19.90 -18.86 3.99
C VAL A 175 -19.50 -19.78 5.13
N GLU A 176 -18.20 -19.88 5.39
CA GLU A 176 -17.68 -20.71 6.47
C GLU A 176 -17.48 -19.84 7.71
N GLN A 177 -17.87 -20.37 8.86
CA GLN A 177 -17.72 -19.70 10.14
C GLN A 177 -16.74 -20.50 10.99
N PHE A 178 -15.68 -19.83 11.46
CA PHE A 178 -14.63 -20.43 12.26
C PHE A 178 -14.75 -19.92 13.70
N PRO A 179 -15.14 -20.78 14.66
CA PRO A 179 -15.18 -20.41 16.07
C PRO A 179 -13.78 -20.13 16.62
N ALA A 180 -13.72 -19.30 17.66
CA ALA A 180 -12.48 -18.79 18.25
C ALA A 180 -11.51 -19.89 18.65
N ILE A 181 -12.03 -21.02 19.13
CA ILE A 181 -11.21 -22.15 19.56
C ILE A 181 -10.47 -22.83 18.41
N LEU A 182 -11.10 -22.92 17.23
CA LEU A 182 -10.52 -23.60 16.07
C LEU A 182 -9.46 -22.74 15.40
N TRP A 183 -9.76 -21.45 15.18
CA TRP A 183 -8.80 -20.58 14.51
C TRP A 183 -7.62 -20.20 15.42
N ARG A 184 -7.83 -20.12 16.75
CA ARG A 184 -6.73 -19.91 17.72
C ARG A 184 -5.86 -21.14 17.93
N GLY A 185 -6.35 -22.34 17.62
CA GLY A 185 -5.55 -23.56 17.70
C GLY A 185 -4.42 -23.62 16.66
N ASN A 186 -4.50 -22.84 15.58
CA ASN A 186 -3.47 -22.76 14.56
C ASN A 186 -2.62 -21.49 14.71
N HIS A 187 -1.40 -21.65 15.23
CA HIS A 187 -0.48 -20.53 15.46
C HIS A 187 -0.19 -19.69 14.21
N LEU A 188 -0.04 -20.31 13.03
CA LEU A 188 0.24 -19.58 11.79
C LEU A 188 -0.95 -18.73 11.37
N LEU A 189 -2.16 -19.27 11.51
CA LEU A 189 -3.40 -18.57 11.18
C LEU A 189 -3.62 -17.38 12.14
N VAL A 190 -3.35 -17.55 13.43
CA VAL A 190 -3.40 -16.47 14.43
C VAL A 190 -2.46 -15.34 14.06
N ILE A 191 -1.20 -15.66 13.73
CA ILE A 191 -0.20 -14.65 13.33
C ILE A 191 -0.67 -13.89 12.09
N ALA A 192 -1.16 -14.59 11.06
CA ALA A 192 -1.60 -13.94 9.82
C ALA A 192 -2.79 -13.00 10.04
N LEU A 193 -3.79 -13.42 10.82
CA LEU A 193 -5.02 -12.66 11.07
C LEU A 193 -4.75 -11.45 11.98
N GLU A 194 -4.05 -11.65 13.10
CA GLU A 194 -3.71 -10.56 14.03
C GLU A 194 -2.74 -9.56 13.38
N PHE A 195 -1.75 -10.03 12.61
CA PHE A 195 -0.85 -9.14 11.90
C PHE A 195 -1.61 -8.20 10.95
N THR A 196 -2.55 -8.74 10.17
CA THR A 196 -3.36 -7.95 9.24
C THR A 196 -4.24 -6.94 9.98
N ARG A 197 -4.82 -7.34 11.11
CA ARG A 197 -5.66 -6.49 11.98
C ARG A 197 -4.86 -5.32 12.58
N TRP A 198 -3.64 -5.57 13.06
CA TRP A 198 -2.79 -4.58 13.73
C TRP A 198 -1.94 -3.74 12.77
N ALA A 199 -1.72 -4.20 11.53
CA ALA A 199 -0.92 -3.47 10.54
C ALA A 199 -1.47 -2.06 10.26
N SER A 200 -2.80 -1.91 10.14
CA SER A 200 -3.40 -0.60 9.84
C SER A 200 -3.30 0.39 11.04
N PRO A 201 -3.68 0.01 12.28
CA PRO A 201 -3.44 0.83 13.47
C PRO A 201 -1.97 1.17 13.68
N ALA A 202 -1.06 0.20 13.50
CA ALA A 202 0.38 0.44 13.65
C ALA A 202 0.88 1.47 12.64
N CYS A 203 0.50 1.35 11.36
CA CYS A 203 0.81 2.35 10.35
C CYS A 203 0.27 3.74 10.71
N ALA A 204 -0.96 3.82 11.23
CA ALA A 204 -1.56 5.09 11.65
C ALA A 204 -0.83 5.71 12.84
N LEU A 205 -0.44 4.91 13.85
CA LEU A 205 0.34 5.36 15.00
C LEU A 205 1.73 5.83 14.59
N ILE A 206 2.40 5.13 13.67
CA ILE A 206 3.69 5.54 13.11
C ILE A 206 3.54 6.88 12.37
N PHE A 207 2.50 7.01 11.53
CA PHE A 207 2.20 8.26 10.84
C PHE A 207 1.94 9.39 11.84
N PHE A 208 1.12 9.17 12.85
CA PHE A 208 0.86 10.15 13.91
C PHE A 208 2.14 10.49 14.69
N GLY A 209 3.01 9.52 14.98
CA GLY A 209 4.30 9.77 15.62
C GLY A 209 5.19 10.70 14.80
N PHE A 210 5.25 10.50 13.48
CA PHE A 210 6.04 11.35 12.59
C PHE A 210 5.41 12.73 12.36
N PHE A 211 4.10 12.84 12.17
CA PHE A 211 3.43 14.11 11.84
C PHE A 211 2.88 14.89 13.04
N GLY A 212 2.40 14.20 14.06
CA GLY A 212 1.82 14.81 15.26
C GLY A 212 2.86 15.46 16.17
N PHE A 213 4.08 14.90 16.24
CA PHE A 213 5.20 15.49 17.00
C PHE A 213 6.13 16.36 16.15
N ALA A 214 5.87 16.49 14.84
CA ALA A 214 6.62 17.41 14.00
C ALA A 214 6.44 18.83 14.53
N VAL A 215 7.55 19.57 14.65
CA VAL A 215 7.64 20.92 15.23
C VAL A 215 6.65 21.92 14.59
N GLU A 216 6.19 21.64 13.36
CA GLU A 216 5.18 22.42 12.64
C GLU A 216 3.77 22.30 13.23
N ALA A 217 3.35 21.15 13.76
CA ALA A 217 2.02 20.97 14.36
C ALA A 217 1.86 21.73 15.69
N ARG A 218 2.97 21.97 16.40
CA ARG A 218 2.99 22.78 17.63
C ARG A 218 3.11 24.29 17.40
N ARG A 219 3.42 24.73 16.18
CA ARG A 219 3.51 26.16 15.84
C ARG A 219 2.22 26.74 15.28
N SER A 220 1.24 25.91 14.93
CA SER A 220 -0.08 26.32 14.48
C SER A 220 -1.11 26.42 15.60
N HIS A 221 -0.66 26.55 16.85
CA HIS A 221 -1.51 26.69 18.03
C HIS A 221 -1.00 27.80 18.94
#